data_AF-A0A314XRI7-F1
#
_entry.id   AF-A0A314XRI7-F1
#
_cell.length_a   1.000
_cell.length_b   1.000
_cell.length_c   1.000
_cell.angle_alpha   90.00
_cell.angle_beta   90.00
_cell.angle_gamma   90.00
#
_symmetry.space_group_name_H-M   'P 1'
#
loop_
_entity.id
_entity.type
_entity.pdbx_description
1 polymer ?
#
loop_
_entity_poly.entity_id
_entity_poly.type
_entity_poly.pdbx_seq_one_letter_code
_entity_poly.pdbx_strand_id
1 'polypeptide(L)'
;MMFVQQLIDCNASNYGCSGGNKLKAYDYIIQNGGLNTKQNYPYRGIKGTCDAIKERGDGLNIDTYAIMTSRIDDKLAYALYEQPMVVGVDAHSSKFEKYKCQIFHEECVTKLPMTNTT
;
A
#
# COMPACT_ATOMS: atom_id res chain seq x y z
N MET A 1 14.51 1.97 0.13
CA MET A 1 13.47 2.77 -0.56
C MET A 1 12.19 2.74 0.28
N MET A 2 11.54 3.88 0.56
CA MET A 2 10.18 3.98 1.13
C MET A 2 9.75 5.45 1.19
N PHE A 3 8.73 5.82 0.40
CA PHE A 3 8.11 7.17 0.29
C PHE A 3 6.80 7.28 1.10
N VAL A 4 6.57 6.30 1.99
CA VAL A 4 5.28 6.04 2.63
C VAL A 4 4.82 7.16 3.55
N GLN A 5 5.73 7.96 4.11
CA GLN A 5 5.35 9.02 5.04
C GLN A 5 4.52 10.12 4.38
N GLN A 6 4.89 10.50 3.16
CA GLN A 6 4.12 11.50 2.43
C GLN A 6 2.70 11.02 2.17
N LEU A 7 2.51 9.73 1.82
CA LEU A 7 1.18 9.15 1.70
C LEU A 7 0.41 9.15 3.03
N ILE A 8 1.09 8.86 4.15
CA ILE A 8 0.49 8.87 5.49
C ILE A 8 0.00 10.28 5.87
N ASP A 9 0.78 11.31 5.55
CA ASP A 9 0.52 12.69 5.97
C ASP A 9 -0.45 13.42 5.01
N CYS A 10 -0.27 13.26 3.70
CA CYS A 10 -0.91 14.09 2.67
C CYS A 10 -2.12 13.43 1.99
N ASN A 11 -2.22 12.10 1.94
CA ASN A 11 -3.37 11.46 1.31
C ASN A 11 -4.60 11.48 2.25
N ALA A 12 -5.32 12.60 2.23
CA ALA A 12 -6.52 12.81 3.07
C ALA A 12 -7.66 11.82 2.80
N SER A 13 -7.67 11.13 1.65
CA SER A 13 -8.64 10.10 1.33
C SER A 13 -8.40 8.77 2.07
N ASN A 14 -7.22 8.59 2.67
CA ASN A 14 -6.85 7.49 3.55
C ASN A 14 -6.70 7.93 5.01
N TYR A 15 -6.49 6.97 5.90
CA TYR A 15 -6.56 7.15 7.34
C TYR A 15 -5.18 7.16 8.02
N GLY A 16 -4.11 7.42 7.25
CA GLY A 16 -2.74 7.43 7.76
C GLY A 16 -2.36 6.12 8.45
N CYS A 17 -1.95 6.19 9.72
CA CYS A 17 -1.57 5.03 10.52
C CYS A 17 -2.75 4.09 10.87
N SER A 18 -4.00 4.54 10.73
CA SER A 18 -5.19 3.71 10.94
C SER A 18 -5.56 2.85 9.72
N GLY A 19 -4.70 2.83 8.69
CA GLY A 19 -4.88 2.04 7.49
C GLY A 19 -5.41 2.85 6.30
N GLY A 20 -5.80 2.14 5.24
CA GLY A 20 -6.23 2.78 4.01
C GLY A 20 -6.50 1.81 2.86
N ASN A 21 -6.90 2.38 1.74
CA ASN A 21 -7.15 1.73 0.47
C ASN A 21 -6.03 2.07 -0.52
N LYS A 22 -5.45 1.02 -1.13
CA LYS A 22 -4.35 1.09 -2.09
C LYS A 22 -4.72 1.92 -3.33
N LEU A 23 -5.96 1.82 -3.81
CA LEU A 23 -6.43 2.55 -4.99
C LEU A 23 -6.45 4.06 -4.73
N LYS A 24 -6.96 4.49 -3.56
CA LYS A 24 -6.94 5.90 -3.16
C LYS A 24 -5.52 6.47 -3.04
N ALA A 25 -4.55 5.63 -2.68
CA ALA A 25 -3.15 6.04 -2.65
C ALA A 25 -2.61 6.22 -4.09
N TYR A 26 -2.93 5.31 -5.01
CA TYR A 26 -2.55 5.46 -6.42
C TYR A 26 -3.19 6.69 -7.07
N ASP A 27 -4.50 6.89 -6.86
CA ASP A 27 -5.21 8.07 -7.37
C ASP A 27 -4.53 9.36 -6.90
N TYR A 28 -4.12 9.41 -5.63
CA TYR A 28 -3.37 10.55 -5.11
C TYR A 28 -2.02 10.72 -5.77
N ILE A 29 -1.23 9.66 -5.97
CA ILE A 29 0.09 9.78 -6.62
C ILE A 29 -0.08 10.35 -8.03
N ILE A 30 -1.06 9.86 -8.79
CA ILE A 30 -1.37 10.33 -10.15
C ILE A 30 -1.78 11.80 -10.12
N GLN A 31 -2.76 12.16 -9.28
CA GLN A 31 -3.31 13.52 -9.21
C GLN A 31 -2.29 14.54 -8.66
N ASN A 32 -1.44 14.10 -7.75
CA ASN A 32 -0.40 14.94 -7.16
C ASN A 32 0.79 15.15 -8.11
N GLY A 33 0.92 14.35 -9.17
CA GLY A 33 2.04 14.39 -10.10
C GLY A 33 3.31 13.74 -9.52
N GLY A 34 3.12 12.73 -8.67
CA GLY A 34 4.19 11.96 -8.05
C GLY A 34 4.36 12.22 -6.54
N LEU A 35 5.37 11.56 -5.97
CA LEU A 35 5.82 11.70 -4.59
C LEU A 35 7.26 12.22 -4.56
N ASN A 36 7.63 12.84 -3.45
CA ASN A 36 8.98 13.28 -3.18
C ASN A 36 9.92 12.12 -2.83
N THR A 37 11.22 12.38 -2.82
CA THR A 37 12.23 11.39 -2.48
C THR A 37 12.17 11.00 -1.00
N LYS A 38 12.66 9.81 -0.62
CA LYS A 38 12.72 9.37 0.78
C LYS A 38 13.61 10.30 1.61
N GLN A 39 14.63 10.88 0.99
CA GLN A 39 15.58 11.80 1.60
C GLN A 39 14.87 13.12 1.97
N ASN A 40 14.01 13.62 1.08
CA ASN A 40 13.27 14.87 1.29
C ASN A 40 12.05 14.68 2.22
N TYR A 41 11.41 13.51 2.16
CA TYR A 41 10.25 13.14 2.97
C TYR A 41 10.49 11.82 3.75
N PRO A 42 11.32 11.85 4.81
CA PRO A 42 11.73 10.65 5.55
C PRO A 42 10.59 10.03 6.35
N TYR A 43 10.68 8.71 6.57
CA TYR A 43 9.72 7.96 7.36
C TYR A 43 9.83 8.23 8.86
N ARG A 44 8.67 8.44 9.50
CA ARG A 44 8.53 8.72 10.93
C ARG A 44 7.64 7.69 11.65
N GLY A 45 6.81 6.95 10.92
CA GLY A 45 5.93 5.91 11.48
C GLY A 45 4.72 6.44 12.25
N ILE A 46 4.46 7.73 12.19
CA ILE A 46 3.30 8.40 12.80
C ILE A 46 2.71 9.38 11.79
N LYS A 47 1.39 9.61 11.84
CA LYS A 47 0.76 10.64 11.03
C LYS A 47 1.16 12.02 11.55
N GLY A 48 1.75 12.83 10.68
CA GLY A 48 2.01 14.24 10.91
C GLY A 48 1.15 15.12 10.01
N THR A 49 1.44 16.41 10.04
CA THR A 49 0.88 17.38 9.09
C THR A 49 1.53 17.19 7.72
N CYS A 50 0.73 17.26 6.66
CA CYS A 50 1.26 17.30 5.29
C CYS A 50 2.13 18.53 5.09
N ASP A 51 3.38 18.33 4.65
CA ASP A 51 4.29 19.40 4.27
C ASP A 51 3.99 19.83 2.83
N ALA A 52 3.19 20.89 2.67
CA ALA A 52 2.76 21.40 1.37
C ALA A 52 3.95 21.84 0.47
N ILE A 53 5.08 22.24 1.05
CA ILE A 53 6.28 22.62 0.29
C ILE A 53 6.91 21.37 -0.34
N LYS A 54 6.85 20.24 0.36
CA LYS A 54 7.42 18.96 -0.08
C LYS A 54 6.41 18.00 -0.68
N GLU A 55 5.15 18.43 -0.81
CA GLU A 55 4.06 17.59 -1.28
C GLU A 55 4.28 17.14 -2.73
N ARG A 56 5.05 17.87 -3.55
CA ARG A 56 5.44 17.42 -4.89
C ARG A 56 6.94 17.21 -4.98
N GLY A 57 7.33 16.27 -5.83
CA GLY A 57 8.74 15.98 -6.10
C GLY A 57 8.89 14.94 -7.20
N ASP A 58 10.14 14.63 -7.52
CA ASP A 58 10.59 13.76 -8.62
C ASP A 58 10.98 12.35 -8.15
N GLY A 59 10.54 11.95 -6.95
CA GLY A 59 10.97 10.71 -6.32
C GLY A 59 10.27 9.45 -6.85
N LEU A 60 8.95 9.52 -7.06
CA LEU A 60 8.16 8.44 -7.64
C LEU A 60 6.98 9.02 -8.41
N ASN A 61 6.77 8.57 -9.64
CA ASN A 61 5.55 8.85 -10.39
C ASN A 61 4.91 7.55 -10.88
N ILE A 62 3.60 7.55 -11.02
CA ILE A 62 2.85 6.48 -11.70
C ILE A 62 1.89 7.14 -12.68
N ASP A 63 1.75 6.55 -13.87
CA ASP A 63 0.86 7.09 -14.89
C ASP A 63 -0.54 6.49 -14.78
N THR A 64 -0.63 5.20 -14.45
CA THR A 64 -1.88 4.46 -14.33
C THR A 64 -1.72 3.21 -13.48
N TYR A 65 -2.82 2.57 -13.14
CA TYR A 65 -2.85 1.25 -12.50
C TYR A 65 -3.96 0.39 -13.12
N ALA A 66 -3.75 -0.93 -13.08
CA ALA A 66 -4.75 -1.91 -13.48
C ALA A 66 -5.23 -2.70 -12.26
N ILE A 67 -6.53 -3.02 -12.23
CA ILE A 67 -7.13 -3.87 -11.21
C ILE A 67 -7.35 -5.25 -11.80
N MET A 68 -6.73 -6.26 -11.20
CA MET A 68 -7.02 -7.65 -11.56
C MET A 68 -8.24 -8.14 -10.79
N THR A 69 -9.34 -8.38 -11.50
CA THR A 69 -10.59 -8.90 -10.94
C THR A 69 -10.68 -10.43 -10.98
N SER A 70 -9.86 -11.06 -11.83
CA SER A 70 -9.82 -12.52 -11.97
C SER A 70 -9.04 -13.16 -10.83
N ARG A 71 -9.65 -14.16 -10.18
CA ARG A 71 -9.01 -15.02 -9.18
C ARG A 71 -8.55 -16.36 -9.77
N ILE A 72 -8.25 -16.38 -11.06
CA ILE A 72 -7.77 -17.58 -11.74
C ILE A 72 -6.25 -17.61 -11.59
N ASP A 73 -5.73 -18.67 -11.00
CA ASP A 73 -4.32 -18.77 -10.59
C ASP A 73 -3.35 -18.55 -11.76
N ASP A 74 -3.63 -19.08 -12.95
CA ASP A 74 -2.78 -18.87 -14.13
C ASP A 74 -2.67 -17.40 -14.54
N LYS A 75 -3.76 -16.64 -14.41
CA LYS A 75 -3.76 -15.20 -14.73
C LYS A 75 -3.01 -14.40 -13.68
N LEU A 76 -3.15 -14.77 -12.41
CA LEU A 76 -2.39 -14.16 -11.32
C LEU A 76 -0.89 -14.47 -11.48
N ALA A 77 -0.53 -15.71 -11.77
CA ALA A 77 0.84 -16.13 -11.99
C ALA A 77 1.48 -15.38 -13.17
N TYR A 78 0.76 -15.25 -14.29
CA TYR A 78 1.21 -14.45 -15.42
C TYR A 78 1.37 -12.96 -15.06
N ALA A 79 0.39 -12.36 -14.39
CA ALA A 79 0.49 -10.96 -13.98
C ALA A 79 1.66 -10.69 -13.01
N LEU A 80 1.92 -11.63 -12.09
CA LEU A 80 3.07 -11.58 -11.16
C LEU A 80 4.42 -11.77 -11.87
N TYR A 81 4.44 -12.53 -12.96
CA TYR A 81 5.64 -12.70 -13.79
C TYR A 81 6.01 -11.39 -14.51
N GLU A 82 5.01 -10.66 -15.01
CA GLU A 82 5.22 -9.40 -15.75
C GLU A 82 5.68 -8.26 -14.83
N GLN A 83 5.11 -8.13 -13.63
CA GLN A 83 5.47 -7.06 -12.70
C GLN A 83 5.08 -7.35 -11.24
N PRO A 84 5.75 -6.73 -10.25
CA PRO A 84 5.31 -6.76 -8.87
C PRO A 84 3.89 -6.23 -8.71
N MET A 85 3.05 -6.95 -7.96
CA MET A 85 1.67 -6.56 -7.70
C MET A 85 1.44 -6.25 -6.22
N VAL A 86 0.52 -5.33 -5.94
CA VAL A 86 0.10 -5.05 -4.58
C VAL A 86 -1.16 -5.86 -4.24
N VAL A 87 -1.02 -6.79 -3.30
CA VAL A 87 -2.09 -7.67 -2.82
C VAL A 87 -2.48 -7.36 -1.37
N GLY A 88 -3.68 -7.77 -0.97
CA GLY A 88 -4.10 -7.81 0.44
C GLY A 88 -4.09 -9.26 0.92
N VAL A 89 -3.54 -9.50 2.11
CA VAL A 89 -3.50 -10.81 2.77
C VAL A 89 -4.02 -10.66 4.19
N ASP A 90 -4.63 -11.72 4.74
CA ASP A 90 -4.96 -11.75 6.15
C ASP A 90 -3.71 -12.12 6.94
N ALA A 91 -3.28 -11.21 7.81
CA ALA A 91 -2.10 -11.37 8.64
C ALA A 91 -2.44 -11.32 10.14
N HIS A 92 -3.73 -11.46 10.50
CA HIS A 92 -4.16 -11.36 11.90
C HIS A 92 -3.80 -12.61 12.73
N SER A 93 -3.55 -13.75 12.09
CA SER A 93 -3.31 -14.99 12.81
C SER A 93 -1.97 -14.95 13.56
N SER A 94 -1.96 -15.49 14.79
CA SER A 94 -0.71 -15.63 15.56
C SER A 94 0.31 -16.57 14.91
N LYS A 95 -0.15 -17.43 13.99
CA LYS A 95 0.71 -18.27 13.16
C LYS A 95 1.43 -17.42 12.11
N PHE A 96 0.75 -16.47 11.47
CA PHE A 96 1.35 -15.54 10.52
C PHE A 96 2.38 -14.63 11.20
N GLU A 97 2.07 -14.10 12.38
CA GLU A 97 3.00 -13.27 13.16
C GLU A 97 4.33 -13.99 13.49
N LYS A 98 4.25 -15.30 13.76
CA LYS A 98 5.40 -16.14 14.15
C LYS A 98 6.02 -16.91 12.99
N TYR A 99 5.50 -16.74 11.78
CA TYR A 99 5.98 -17.45 10.60
C TYR A 99 7.44 -17.09 10.30
N LYS A 100 8.24 -18.07 9.87
CA LYS A 100 9.68 -17.90 9.61
C LYS A 100 10.10 -18.34 8.22
N CYS A 101 9.63 -19.50 7.74
CA CYS A 101 10.05 -20.07 6.46
C CYS A 101 9.07 -21.18 5.99
N GLN A 102 9.26 -21.61 4.73
CA GLN A 102 8.48 -22.62 3.98
C GLN A 102 7.20 -22.10 3.31
N ILE A 103 6.24 -22.97 3.04
CA ILE A 103 4.94 -22.59 2.50
C ILE A 103 4.01 -22.39 3.69
N PHE A 104 3.51 -21.17 3.86
CA PHE A 104 2.53 -20.87 4.89
C PHE A 104 1.17 -21.45 4.50
N HIS A 105 0.59 -22.28 5.37
CA HIS A 105 -0.69 -22.93 5.14
C HIS A 105 -1.58 -22.84 6.38
N GLU A 106 -2.71 -22.16 6.25
CA GLU A 106 -3.78 -22.13 7.24
C GLU A 106 -5.12 -21.86 6.57
N GLU A 107 -6.22 -22.15 7.28
CA GLU A 107 -7.53 -21.69 6.87
C GLU A 107 -7.56 -20.16 6.91
N CYS A 108 -7.84 -19.54 5.77
CA CYS A 108 -7.88 -18.09 5.64
C CYS A 108 -9.30 -17.59 5.37
N VAL A 109 -9.62 -16.39 5.85
CA VAL A 109 -10.88 -15.72 5.52
C VAL A 109 -10.72 -14.88 4.26
N THR A 110 -11.70 -14.93 3.36
CA THR A 110 -11.67 -14.14 2.10
C THR A 110 -12.17 -12.71 2.26
N LYS A 111 -12.62 -12.35 3.47
CA LYS A 111 -13.01 -10.98 3.86
C LYS A 111 -12.12 -10.56 5.01
N LEU A 112 -11.20 -9.65 4.72
CA LEU A 112 -10.41 -9.00 5.76
C LEU A 112 -11.36 -8.18 6.64
N PRO A 113 -11.31 -8.32 7.98
CA PRO A 113 -11.97 -7.37 8.85
C PRO A 113 -11.28 -6.02 8.64
N MET A 114 -11.91 -5.13 7.88
CA MET A 114 -11.54 -3.72 7.94
C MET A 114 -11.94 -3.26 9.33
N THR A 115 -10.97 -3.07 10.22
CA THR A 115 -11.22 -2.52 11.54
C THR A 115 -11.72 -1.09 11.36
N ASN A 116 -13.03 -0.89 11.38
CA ASN A 116 -13.63 0.39 11.70
C ASN A 116 -13.37 0.65 13.19
N THR A 117 -12.20 1.15 13.52
CA THR A 117 -11.96 1.77 14.82
C THR A 117 -12.47 3.21 14.75
N THR A 118 -13.72 3.38 15.18
CA THR A 118 -14.22 4.60 15.82
C THR A 118 -13.33 5.02 16.98
#